data_AF-A0A9D8RFE2-F1
#
_entry.id   AF-A0A9D8RFE2-F1
#
_cell.length_a   1.000
_cell.length_b   1.000
_cell.length_c   1.000
_cell.angle_alpha   90.00
_cell.angle_beta   90.00
_cell.angle_gamma   90.00
#
_symmetry.space_group_name_H-M   'P 1'
#
loop_
_entity.id
_entity.type
_entity.pdbx_description
1 polymer ?
#
loop_
_entity_poly.entity_id
_entity_poly.type
_entity_poly.pdbx_seq_one_letter_code
_entity_poly.pdbx_strand_id
1 'polypeptide(L)'
;MNYYDKNECAPVPPMGWNSYDYYNTMVNEQQVRANAEYMAKNLKQHGWEYVVIDIQWSDPNAGFHNKDGVQYISFSQFCLDEYSRQIPAPNRFPSSVNGAGFKPLADYIHSLGLKFGIHIMRGISRFAAHNHLPIKTHDGKKITADQIANAYSTCAWNPDMYGVDANKAYAQDYYDSIFELYAQWGVDFVKVDDICRHVKEPFYEKEMMMMAKAIEKCGRSMVLSLSPGPAIIEKAHQYERFANMWRITDDFWDDWKLLKAMFERCEVWQKHSGEGNWPDCDMLPLNVLGYGWAADDAEHKGWRSRFSKEETRTMITLWSIFRSPLMLGTDLPQLDKDSLELITNDEIIAMNKNPFQAFQSSDNTNENIIVWVNECEDNVSYYECYFNVSEQPQKIKLNLTISKNDNIRDLWEHKDLGAKTEFTLAPHSCKAFKITISN
;
A
#
# COMPACT_ATOMS: atom_id res chain seq x y z
N MET A 1 -7.28 25.64 -17.59
CA MET A 1 -6.33 24.92 -16.73
C MET A 1 -7.16 23.89 -16.01
N ASN A 2 -6.91 22.60 -16.22
CA ASN A 2 -7.54 21.58 -15.38
C ASN A 2 -6.90 21.72 -14.00
N TYR A 3 -7.69 22.03 -12.98
CA TYR A 3 -7.22 22.03 -11.60
C TYR A 3 -6.86 20.59 -11.24
N TYR A 4 -5.69 20.35 -10.66
CA TYR A 4 -5.35 19.04 -10.12
C TYR A 4 -6.35 18.71 -9.01
N ASP A 5 -6.99 17.55 -9.11
CA ASP A 5 -7.75 16.95 -8.01
C ASP A 5 -7.06 15.63 -7.65
N LYS A 6 -6.62 15.51 -6.39
CA LYS A 6 -6.00 14.27 -5.92
C LYS A 6 -6.95 13.09 -6.03
N ASN A 7 -8.26 13.31 -5.89
CA ASN A 7 -9.22 12.21 -5.84
C ASN A 7 -9.35 11.51 -7.20
N GLU A 8 -9.18 12.26 -8.29
CA GLU A 8 -9.14 11.72 -9.66
C GLU A 8 -7.89 10.84 -9.91
N CYS A 9 -6.86 10.90 -9.07
CA CYS A 9 -5.65 10.07 -9.21
C CYS A 9 -5.88 8.62 -8.78
N ALA A 10 -6.83 8.37 -7.87
CA ALA A 10 -7.17 7.05 -7.34
C ALA A 10 -8.69 6.92 -7.10
N PRO A 11 -9.52 6.93 -8.17
CA PRO A 11 -10.98 6.89 -8.05
C PRO A 11 -11.50 5.55 -7.48
N VAL A 12 -10.67 4.50 -7.56
CA VAL A 12 -10.85 3.22 -6.89
C VAL A 12 -9.58 2.91 -6.08
N PRO A 13 -9.64 2.03 -5.05
CA PRO A 13 -8.47 1.66 -4.28
C PRO A 13 -7.35 1.16 -5.19
N PRO A 14 -6.10 1.65 -5.05
CA PRO A 14 -4.98 1.16 -5.83
C PRO A 14 -4.78 -0.36 -5.69
N MET A 15 -4.60 -1.04 -6.82
CA MET A 15 -4.29 -2.47 -6.88
C MET A 15 -2.94 -2.69 -7.54
N GLY A 16 -2.04 -3.45 -6.91
CA GLY A 16 -0.70 -3.64 -7.43
C GLY A 16 0.15 -4.65 -6.68
N TRP A 17 1.45 -4.46 -6.81
CA TRP A 17 2.52 -5.24 -6.20
C TRP A 17 3.51 -4.29 -5.54
N ASN A 18 4.02 -4.70 -4.38
CA ASN A 18 5.06 -4.00 -3.66
C ASN A 18 6.18 -4.99 -3.31
N SER A 19 7.43 -4.56 -3.46
CA SER A 19 8.58 -5.45 -3.28
C SER A 19 8.89 -5.85 -1.84
N TYR A 20 8.33 -5.17 -0.83
CA TYR A 20 8.79 -5.29 0.55
C TYR A 20 8.68 -6.71 1.11
N ASP A 21 7.49 -7.28 1.26
CA ASP A 21 7.32 -8.53 2.04
C ASP A 21 8.15 -9.71 1.53
N TYR A 22 8.49 -9.76 0.25
CA TYR A 22 9.39 -10.76 -0.32
C TYR A 22 10.85 -10.31 -0.36
N TYR A 23 11.14 -9.14 -0.92
CA TYR A 23 12.51 -8.71 -1.24
C TYR A 23 13.16 -7.85 -0.18
N ASN A 24 12.43 -7.38 0.83
CA ASN A 24 12.89 -6.40 1.80
C ASN A 24 13.48 -5.17 1.06
N THR A 25 14.68 -4.73 1.45
CA THR A 25 15.43 -3.64 0.82
C THR A 25 16.16 -4.06 -0.47
N MET A 26 16.15 -5.34 -0.86
CA MET A 26 17.11 -5.93 -1.81
C MET A 26 16.64 -6.01 -3.27
N VAL A 27 15.42 -5.58 -3.58
CA VAL A 27 14.88 -5.74 -4.93
C VAL A 27 15.79 -5.09 -5.98
N ASN A 28 15.94 -5.73 -7.14
CA ASN A 28 16.70 -5.24 -8.28
C ASN A 28 15.84 -5.11 -9.55
N GLU A 29 16.39 -4.46 -10.58
CA GLU A 29 15.66 -4.17 -11.82
C GLU A 29 15.12 -5.42 -12.52
N GLN A 30 15.89 -6.51 -12.56
CA GLN A 30 15.46 -7.75 -13.21
C GLN A 30 14.22 -8.33 -12.50
N GLN A 31 14.23 -8.34 -11.17
CA GLN A 31 13.11 -8.82 -10.36
C GLN A 31 11.86 -7.95 -10.53
N VAL A 32 12.03 -6.62 -10.58
CA VAL A 32 10.92 -5.69 -10.86
C VAL A 32 10.32 -5.95 -12.24
N ARG A 33 11.16 -6.10 -13.28
CA ARG A 33 10.70 -6.42 -14.64
C ARG A 33 9.94 -7.74 -14.70
N ALA A 34 10.44 -8.79 -14.04
CA ALA A 34 9.77 -10.09 -14.00
C ALA A 34 8.40 -10.02 -13.32
N ASN A 35 8.28 -9.28 -12.21
CA ASN A 35 7.00 -9.06 -11.53
C ASN A 35 6.03 -8.24 -12.40
N ALA A 36 6.52 -7.20 -13.07
CA ALA A 36 5.73 -6.39 -14.00
C ALA A 36 5.22 -7.22 -15.20
N GLU A 37 6.08 -8.02 -15.84
CA GLU A 37 5.70 -8.91 -16.94
C GLU A 37 4.65 -9.94 -16.50
N TYR A 38 4.82 -10.52 -15.31
CA TYR A 38 3.84 -11.45 -14.75
C TYR A 38 2.50 -10.76 -14.52
N MET A 39 2.49 -9.58 -13.90
CA MET A 39 1.27 -8.82 -13.64
C MET A 39 0.58 -8.46 -14.96
N ALA A 40 1.31 -7.96 -15.95
CA ALA A 40 0.77 -7.59 -17.26
C ALA A 40 0.10 -8.77 -17.97
N LYS A 41 0.67 -9.97 -17.85
CA LYS A 41 0.18 -11.18 -18.50
C LYS A 41 -1.00 -11.83 -17.77
N ASN A 42 -0.98 -11.85 -16.44
CA ASN A 42 -1.86 -12.72 -15.66
C ASN A 42 -2.83 -11.97 -14.74
N LEU A 43 -2.55 -10.72 -14.37
CA LEU A 43 -3.30 -10.00 -13.34
C LEU A 43 -3.96 -8.72 -13.85
N LYS A 44 -3.38 -8.06 -14.85
CA LYS A 44 -3.85 -6.76 -15.36
C LYS A 44 -5.33 -6.76 -15.75
N GLN A 45 -5.83 -7.84 -16.34
CA GLN A 45 -7.25 -7.97 -16.72
C GLN A 45 -8.22 -7.96 -15.53
N HIS A 46 -7.73 -8.22 -14.32
CA HIS A 46 -8.50 -8.15 -13.06
C HIS A 46 -8.35 -6.77 -12.37
N GLY A 47 -7.52 -5.87 -12.92
CA GLY A 47 -7.32 -4.50 -12.45
C GLY A 47 -6.03 -4.24 -11.67
N TRP A 48 -5.14 -5.23 -11.52
CA TRP A 48 -3.82 -5.04 -10.92
C TRP A 48 -2.93 -4.22 -11.85
N GLU A 49 -2.44 -3.06 -11.40
CA GLU A 49 -1.72 -2.13 -12.30
C GLU A 49 -0.47 -1.48 -11.72
N TYR A 50 -0.33 -1.32 -10.40
CA TYR A 50 0.83 -0.65 -9.81
C TYR A 50 1.99 -1.61 -9.55
N VAL A 51 3.20 -1.26 -10.01
CA VAL A 51 4.46 -1.95 -9.70
C VAL A 51 5.31 -1.03 -8.82
N VAL A 52 5.34 -1.29 -7.51
CA VAL A 52 5.94 -0.41 -6.50
C VAL A 52 7.27 -0.97 -5.99
N ILE A 53 8.35 -0.21 -6.20
CA ILE A 53 9.66 -0.50 -5.61
C ILE A 53 9.70 0.08 -4.19
N ASP A 54 9.85 -0.77 -3.19
CA ASP A 54 9.89 -0.35 -1.78
C ASP A 54 11.28 0.19 -1.35
N ILE A 55 11.46 0.39 -0.05
CA ILE A 55 12.47 1.22 0.57
C ILE A 55 13.93 0.92 0.16
N GLN A 56 14.77 1.96 0.24
CA GLN A 56 16.23 1.94 0.02
C GLN A 56 16.69 1.58 -1.39
N TRP A 57 15.89 1.78 -2.45
CA TRP A 57 16.33 1.59 -3.84
C TRP A 57 17.54 2.46 -4.26
N SER A 58 17.84 3.52 -3.51
CA SER A 58 18.98 4.41 -3.71
C SER A 58 20.24 3.97 -2.94
N ASP A 59 20.14 3.02 -2.02
CA ASP A 59 21.30 2.52 -1.27
C ASP A 59 22.00 1.42 -2.09
N PRO A 60 23.27 1.62 -2.49
CA PRO A 60 24.02 0.62 -3.24
C PRO A 60 24.39 -0.61 -2.38
N ASN A 61 24.33 -0.49 -1.06
CA ASN A 61 24.63 -1.56 -0.10
C ASN A 61 23.37 -2.12 0.58
N ALA A 62 22.18 -1.76 0.11
CA ALA A 62 20.93 -2.33 0.60
C ALA A 62 21.00 -3.87 0.63
N GLY A 63 20.42 -4.47 1.67
CA GLY A 63 20.51 -5.91 1.89
C GLY A 63 21.73 -6.37 2.66
N PHE A 64 22.73 -5.51 2.88
CA PHE A 64 23.82 -5.83 3.78
C PHE A 64 23.34 -5.75 5.23
N HIS A 65 23.18 -6.91 5.87
CA HIS A 65 23.01 -6.97 7.31
C HIS A 65 24.38 -6.89 7.97
N ASN A 66 24.56 -5.99 8.94
CA ASN A 66 25.77 -6.05 9.76
C ASN A 66 25.72 -7.32 10.65
N LYS A 67 26.83 -7.63 11.32
CA LYS A 67 26.95 -8.82 12.18
C LYS A 67 25.91 -8.89 13.33
N ASP A 68 25.24 -7.79 13.60
CA ASP A 68 24.19 -7.66 14.62
C ASP A 68 22.77 -7.81 14.03
N GLY A 69 22.65 -8.13 12.73
CA GLY A 69 21.38 -8.32 12.03
C GLY A 69 20.64 -7.01 11.75
N VAL A 70 21.33 -5.86 11.73
CA VAL A 70 20.69 -4.56 11.47
C VAL A 70 20.27 -4.48 9.99
N GLN A 71 18.97 -4.37 9.76
CA GLN A 71 18.33 -4.26 8.44
C GLN A 71 18.73 -3.01 7.65
N TYR A 72 18.93 -1.88 8.34
CA TYR A 72 19.20 -0.56 7.74
C TYR A 72 20.59 -0.03 8.11
N ILE A 73 21.39 0.31 7.11
CA ILE A 73 22.75 0.82 7.30
C ILE A 73 22.69 2.25 7.88
N SER A 74 23.20 2.43 9.09
CA SER A 74 23.29 3.75 9.71
C SER A 74 24.18 4.70 8.90
N PHE A 75 23.67 5.92 8.66
CA PHE A 75 24.34 6.91 7.80
C PHE A 75 24.62 6.38 6.39
N SER A 76 23.61 5.77 5.78
CA SER A 76 23.72 5.28 4.41
C SER A 76 24.23 6.35 3.45
N GLN A 77 25.20 5.96 2.63
CA GLN A 77 25.73 6.76 1.53
C GLN A 77 24.92 6.45 0.28
N PHE A 78 23.67 6.93 0.27
CA PHE A 78 22.80 6.79 -0.89
C PHE A 78 23.47 7.32 -2.15
N CYS A 79 23.10 6.75 -3.29
CA CYS A 79 23.29 7.42 -4.56
C CYS A 79 22.44 8.70 -4.57
N LEU A 80 23.10 9.86 -4.62
CA LEU A 80 22.49 11.18 -4.67
C LEU A 80 22.91 11.89 -5.96
N ASP A 81 22.03 12.74 -6.50
CA ASP A 81 22.42 13.72 -7.52
C ASP A 81 23.03 14.99 -6.91
N GLU A 82 23.38 15.97 -7.75
CA GLU A 82 23.99 17.24 -7.34
C GLU A 82 23.11 18.14 -6.46
N TYR A 83 21.83 17.77 -6.26
CA TYR A 83 20.83 18.52 -5.50
C TYR A 83 20.33 17.75 -4.27
N SER A 84 21.11 16.77 -3.79
CA SER A 84 20.79 15.96 -2.62
C SER A 84 19.52 15.11 -2.79
N ARG A 85 19.09 14.86 -4.03
CA ARG A 85 17.94 13.99 -4.31
C ARG A 85 18.45 12.57 -4.50
N GLN A 86 17.77 11.61 -3.89
CA GLN A 86 18.12 10.20 -4.06
C GLN A 86 17.89 9.75 -5.50
N ILE A 87 18.85 9.02 -6.06
CA ILE A 87 18.79 8.41 -7.40
C ILE A 87 19.02 6.89 -7.31
N PRO A 88 18.52 6.09 -8.27
CA PRO A 88 18.58 4.63 -8.17
C PRO A 88 19.99 4.11 -8.19
N ALA A 89 20.32 3.20 -7.27
CA ALA A 89 21.64 2.61 -7.17
C ALA A 89 21.96 1.79 -8.44
N PRO A 90 22.93 2.21 -9.29
CA PRO A 90 23.10 1.60 -10.61
C PRO A 90 23.55 0.13 -10.59
N ASN A 91 24.15 -0.33 -9.48
CA ASN A 91 24.48 -1.74 -9.28
C ASN A 91 23.24 -2.63 -9.16
N ARG A 92 22.10 -2.07 -8.71
CA ARG A 92 20.80 -2.77 -8.60
C ARG A 92 19.85 -2.41 -9.73
N PHE A 93 19.99 -1.21 -10.28
CA PHE A 93 19.19 -0.68 -11.38
C PHE A 93 20.09 -0.23 -12.55
N PRO A 94 20.66 -1.17 -13.33
CA PRO A 94 21.65 -0.84 -14.36
C PRO A 94 21.15 0.12 -15.44
N SER A 95 19.83 0.22 -15.67
CA SER A 95 19.28 1.18 -16.61
C SER A 95 19.32 2.63 -16.11
N SER A 96 19.62 2.88 -14.82
CA SER A 96 19.64 4.22 -14.22
C SER A 96 20.90 5.03 -14.51
N VAL A 97 21.93 4.41 -15.10
CA VAL A 97 23.23 5.03 -15.39
C VAL A 97 23.10 6.30 -16.24
N ASN A 98 24.16 7.13 -16.22
CA ASN A 98 24.25 8.36 -17.02
C ASN A 98 23.11 9.35 -16.76
N GLY A 99 22.57 9.38 -15.54
CA GLY A 99 21.53 10.32 -15.12
C GLY A 99 20.11 9.93 -15.60
N ALA A 100 19.91 8.72 -16.13
CA ALA A 100 18.59 8.28 -16.59
C ALA A 100 17.60 8.06 -15.44
N GLY A 101 18.11 7.75 -14.24
CA GLY A 101 17.29 7.46 -13.06
C GLY A 101 16.29 6.34 -13.33
N PHE A 102 15.06 6.43 -12.83
CA PHE A 102 14.06 5.38 -13.07
C PHE A 102 13.35 5.46 -14.42
N LYS A 103 13.60 6.50 -15.24
CA LYS A 103 12.84 6.70 -16.48
C LYS A 103 12.82 5.45 -17.39
N PRO A 104 13.94 4.76 -17.66
CA PRO A 104 13.91 3.58 -18.53
C PRO A 104 13.11 2.40 -17.97
N LEU A 105 13.08 2.25 -16.64
CA LEU A 105 12.31 1.20 -15.98
C LEU A 105 10.81 1.56 -15.95
N ALA A 106 10.48 2.81 -15.66
CA ALA A 106 9.11 3.31 -15.71
C ALA A 106 8.54 3.21 -17.14
N ASP A 107 9.28 3.67 -18.16
CA ASP A 107 8.88 3.56 -19.58
C ASP A 107 8.62 2.10 -19.96
N TYR A 108 9.43 1.16 -19.45
CA TYR A 108 9.21 -0.27 -19.67
C TYR A 108 7.90 -0.75 -19.02
N ILE A 109 7.66 -0.42 -17.75
CA ILE A 109 6.43 -0.78 -17.03
C ILE A 109 5.19 -0.17 -17.71
N HIS A 110 5.29 1.10 -18.15
CA HIS A 110 4.25 1.76 -18.93
C HIS A 110 4.01 1.09 -20.29
N SER A 111 5.05 0.55 -20.94
CA SER A 111 4.89 -0.18 -22.21
C SER A 111 4.09 -1.49 -22.06
N LEU A 112 4.07 -2.06 -20.85
CA LEU A 112 3.18 -3.18 -20.48
C LEU A 112 1.75 -2.71 -20.14
N GLY A 113 1.53 -1.40 -20.16
CA GLY A 113 0.32 -0.69 -19.72
C GLY A 113 0.04 -0.89 -18.23
N LEU A 114 1.10 -0.93 -17.43
CA LEU A 114 1.07 -0.86 -15.97
C LEU A 114 1.51 0.54 -15.51
N LYS A 115 1.46 0.79 -14.20
CA LYS A 115 1.87 2.04 -13.54
C LYS A 115 3.06 1.80 -12.63
N PHE A 116 3.94 2.78 -12.52
CA PHE A 116 5.19 2.67 -11.77
C PHE A 116 5.11 3.41 -10.43
N GLY A 117 5.52 2.75 -9.35
CA GLY A 117 5.57 3.36 -8.02
C GLY A 117 6.92 3.21 -7.34
N ILE A 118 7.21 4.15 -6.44
CA ILE A 118 8.41 4.11 -5.59
C ILE A 118 8.07 4.45 -4.14
N HIS A 119 8.88 3.92 -3.24
CA HIS A 119 8.93 4.32 -1.85
C HIS A 119 9.86 5.50 -1.64
N ILE A 120 9.57 6.39 -0.68
CA ILE A 120 10.54 7.34 -0.13
C ILE A 120 10.42 7.38 1.39
N MET A 121 11.53 7.66 2.06
CA MET A 121 11.51 8.10 3.46
C MET A 121 11.19 9.60 3.52
N ARG A 122 10.38 10.02 4.51
CA ARG A 122 10.22 11.44 4.83
C ARG A 122 11.58 12.11 5.05
N GLY A 123 11.71 13.32 4.54
CA GLY A 123 12.77 14.24 4.89
C GLY A 123 13.93 14.30 3.89
N ILE A 124 15.12 14.62 4.42
CA ILE A 124 16.37 14.81 3.69
C ILE A 124 17.48 13.92 4.28
N SER A 125 18.36 13.41 3.42
CA SER A 125 19.44 12.50 3.82
C SER A 125 20.32 13.13 4.92
N ARG A 126 20.58 12.38 6.00
CA ARG A 126 21.52 12.81 7.04
C ARG A 126 22.94 12.99 6.48
N PHE A 127 23.33 12.15 5.53
CA PHE A 127 24.60 12.27 4.83
C PHE A 127 24.68 13.58 4.03
N ALA A 128 23.62 13.93 3.30
CA ALA A 128 23.56 15.19 2.56
C ALA A 128 23.65 16.42 3.47
N ALA A 129 22.90 16.41 4.58
CA ALA A 129 22.95 17.48 5.58
C ALA A 129 24.34 17.59 6.21
N HIS A 130 24.93 16.47 6.65
CA HIS A 130 26.25 16.46 7.27
C HIS A 130 27.35 17.03 6.36
N ASN A 131 27.27 16.75 5.05
CA ASN A 131 28.26 17.19 4.07
C ASN A 131 27.90 18.52 3.40
N HIS A 132 26.87 19.23 3.87
CA HIS A 132 26.42 20.50 3.32
C HIS A 132 26.16 20.43 1.80
N LEU A 133 25.59 19.31 1.32
CA LEU A 133 25.33 19.13 -0.10
C LEU A 133 24.26 20.11 -0.60
N PRO A 134 24.32 20.57 -1.88
CA PRO A 134 23.37 21.54 -2.39
C PRO A 134 21.94 21.00 -2.48
N ILE A 135 20.96 21.90 -2.46
CA ILE A 135 19.59 21.61 -2.89
C ILE A 135 19.22 22.46 -4.11
N LYS A 136 18.28 22.00 -4.92
CA LYS A 136 17.73 22.79 -6.02
C LYS A 136 16.79 23.86 -5.45
N THR A 137 16.99 25.11 -5.84
CA THR A 137 16.18 26.26 -5.42
C THR A 137 15.52 26.92 -6.62
N HIS A 138 14.34 27.51 -6.43
CA HIS A 138 13.59 28.14 -7.52
C HIS A 138 14.28 29.39 -8.10
N ASP A 139 15.15 30.04 -7.32
CA ASP A 139 15.83 31.29 -7.69
C ASP A 139 17.35 31.12 -7.88
N GLY A 140 17.86 29.88 -7.82
CA GLY A 140 19.28 29.56 -8.03
C GLY A 140 20.19 29.97 -6.87
N LYS A 141 19.66 30.38 -5.72
CA LYS A 141 20.48 30.61 -4.53
C LYS A 141 21.14 29.31 -4.04
N LYS A 142 22.38 29.45 -3.58
CA LYS A 142 23.17 28.36 -3.02
C LYS A 142 22.70 28.08 -1.59
N ILE A 143 21.78 27.13 -1.48
CA ILE A 143 21.29 26.59 -0.22
C ILE A 143 21.77 25.15 -0.09
N THR A 144 22.10 24.75 1.12
CA THR A 144 22.62 23.42 1.45
C THR A 144 21.63 22.65 2.31
N ALA A 145 21.70 21.32 2.25
CA ALA A 145 20.79 20.41 2.92
C ALA A 145 20.65 20.66 4.44
N ASP A 146 21.73 21.01 5.13
CA ASP A 146 21.72 21.35 6.56
C ASP A 146 20.89 22.59 6.90
N GLN A 147 20.75 23.53 5.96
CA GLN A 147 20.00 24.77 6.21
C GLN A 147 18.48 24.55 6.27
N ILE A 148 18.01 23.44 5.71
CA ILE A 148 16.59 23.04 5.73
C ILE A 148 16.32 21.79 6.59
N ALA A 149 17.35 21.07 7.02
CA ALA A 149 17.20 19.88 7.85
C ALA A 149 16.76 20.22 9.29
N ASN A 150 15.88 19.40 9.85
CA ASN A 150 15.49 19.43 11.24
C ASN A 150 16.12 18.23 11.98
N ALA A 151 17.26 18.47 12.63
CA ALA A 151 17.99 17.43 13.35
C ALA A 151 17.22 16.82 14.54
N TYR A 152 16.18 17.50 15.05
CA TYR A 152 15.30 16.97 16.11
C TYR A 152 14.18 16.08 15.58
N SER A 153 13.99 16.05 14.26
CA SER A 153 12.99 15.22 13.62
C SER A 153 13.69 14.07 12.90
N THR A 154 13.57 12.87 13.47
CA THR A 154 14.18 11.65 12.95
C THR A 154 13.16 10.52 12.91
N CYS A 155 13.42 9.55 12.04
CA CYS A 155 12.72 8.27 12.10
C CYS A 155 13.28 7.42 13.25
N ALA A 156 12.39 6.77 14.00
CA ALA A 156 12.75 5.95 15.16
C ALA A 156 13.31 4.57 14.79
N TRP A 157 12.96 4.06 13.60
CA TRP A 157 13.30 2.71 13.14
C TRP A 157 14.27 2.71 11.95
N ASN A 158 14.43 3.84 11.26
CA ASN A 158 15.37 3.98 10.16
C ASN A 158 16.29 5.20 10.37
N PRO A 159 17.62 5.05 10.22
CA PRO A 159 18.60 6.09 10.54
C PRO A 159 18.91 7.06 9.38
N ASP A 160 18.23 6.94 8.24
CA ASP A 160 18.70 7.50 6.96
C ASP A 160 18.46 9.02 6.83
N MET A 161 17.35 9.50 7.37
CA MET A 161 16.84 10.86 7.11
C MET A 161 16.74 11.72 8.38
N TYR A 162 16.89 13.03 8.20
CA TYR A 162 16.31 14.06 9.05
C TYR A 162 15.02 14.56 8.42
N GLY A 163 14.07 15.03 9.22
CA GLY A 163 12.93 15.79 8.70
C GLY A 163 13.37 17.09 8.04
N VAL A 164 12.54 17.63 7.16
CA VAL A 164 12.70 18.97 6.59
C VAL A 164 11.92 19.99 7.42
N ASP A 165 12.58 21.05 7.88
CA ASP A 165 11.93 22.14 8.63
C ASP A 165 11.12 23.03 7.68
N ALA A 166 9.80 22.79 7.64
CA ALA A 166 8.85 23.55 6.85
C ALA A 166 8.82 25.07 7.11
N ASN A 167 9.46 25.56 8.19
CA ASN A 167 9.57 27.01 8.43
C ASN A 167 10.77 27.65 7.70
N LYS A 168 11.63 26.85 7.04
CA LYS A 168 12.79 27.35 6.28
C LYS A 168 12.37 27.73 4.86
N ALA A 169 12.88 28.86 4.35
CA ALA A 169 12.44 29.45 3.09
C ALA A 169 12.56 28.54 1.85
N TYR A 170 13.46 27.57 1.85
CA TYR A 170 13.72 26.65 0.73
C TYR A 170 13.33 25.19 1.04
N ALA A 171 12.58 24.96 2.13
CA ALA A 171 12.08 23.62 2.47
C ALA A 171 11.12 23.06 1.40
N GLN A 172 10.19 23.89 0.92
CA GLN A 172 9.27 23.52 -0.15
C GLN A 172 10.02 23.28 -1.47
N ASP A 173 11.03 24.08 -1.79
CA ASP A 173 11.82 23.91 -3.02
C ASP A 173 12.47 22.52 -3.10
N TYR A 174 12.95 21.99 -1.98
CA TYR A 174 13.52 20.65 -1.93
C TYR A 174 12.47 19.58 -2.30
N TYR A 175 11.28 19.61 -1.70
CA TYR A 175 10.21 18.69 -2.07
C TYR A 175 9.70 18.90 -3.50
N ASP A 176 9.54 20.14 -3.95
CA ASP A 176 9.20 20.46 -5.34
C ASP A 176 10.22 19.83 -6.31
N SER A 177 11.51 19.92 -5.99
CA SER A 177 12.58 19.36 -6.82
C SER A 177 12.60 17.82 -6.85
N ILE A 178 12.15 17.19 -5.77
CA ILE A 178 11.99 15.74 -5.67
C ILE A 178 10.85 15.27 -6.57
N PHE A 179 9.66 15.86 -6.44
CA PHE A 179 8.51 15.44 -7.25
C PHE A 179 8.64 15.86 -8.72
N GLU A 180 9.40 16.93 -9.03
CA GLU A 180 9.82 17.23 -10.40
C GLU A 180 10.69 16.09 -10.98
N LEU A 181 11.64 15.55 -10.20
CA LEU A 181 12.46 14.42 -10.63
C LEU A 181 11.61 13.17 -10.88
N TYR A 182 10.66 12.89 -9.98
CA TYR A 182 9.76 11.74 -10.11
C TYR A 182 8.82 11.89 -11.31
N ALA A 183 8.37 13.11 -11.61
CA ALA A 183 7.62 13.40 -12.82
C ALA A 183 8.46 13.15 -14.09
N GLN A 184 9.74 13.55 -14.10
CA GLN A 184 10.66 13.28 -15.21
C GLN A 184 10.90 11.79 -15.45
N TRP A 185 10.91 10.98 -14.38
CA TRP A 185 11.00 9.53 -14.48
C TRP A 185 9.68 8.86 -14.87
N GLY A 186 8.55 9.54 -14.79
CA GLY A 186 7.25 8.94 -15.06
C GLY A 186 6.66 8.16 -13.89
N VAL A 187 7.01 8.48 -12.65
CA VAL A 187 6.39 7.85 -11.45
C VAL A 187 4.89 8.17 -11.40
N ASP A 188 4.05 7.18 -11.08
CA ASP A 188 2.59 7.27 -10.93
C ASP A 188 2.13 7.14 -9.47
N PHE A 189 2.98 6.62 -8.58
CA PHE A 189 2.64 6.28 -7.21
C PHE A 189 3.84 6.51 -6.28
N VAL A 190 3.63 7.19 -5.16
CA VAL A 190 4.67 7.41 -4.14
C VAL A 190 4.17 6.96 -2.78
N LYS A 191 4.83 5.94 -2.20
CA LYS A 191 4.67 5.55 -0.79
C LYS A 191 5.66 6.32 0.05
N VAL A 192 5.20 7.11 1.00
CA VAL A 192 6.04 7.88 1.92
C VAL A 192 6.00 7.23 3.30
N ASP A 193 7.16 6.81 3.80
CA ASP A 193 7.32 6.30 5.15
C ASP A 193 7.74 7.36 6.16
N ASP A 194 7.64 6.99 7.44
CA ASP A 194 7.93 7.85 8.60
C ASP A 194 7.06 9.13 8.61
N ILE A 195 5.82 9.03 8.12
CA ILE A 195 4.93 10.19 7.98
C ILE A 195 3.56 9.97 8.63
N CYS A 196 3.01 8.75 8.58
CA CYS A 196 1.59 8.52 8.89
C CYS A 196 1.28 8.45 10.40
N ARG A 197 2.18 7.90 11.21
CA ARG A 197 2.03 7.86 12.68
C ARG A 197 2.48 9.18 13.33
N HIS A 198 1.54 10.06 13.70
CA HIS A 198 1.84 11.38 14.27
C HIS A 198 1.93 11.39 15.81
N VAL A 199 2.91 10.69 16.37
CA VAL A 199 2.92 10.44 17.84
C VAL A 199 3.39 11.68 18.64
N LYS A 200 4.19 12.59 18.06
CA LYS A 200 4.65 13.85 18.70
C LYS A 200 4.99 14.89 17.62
N GLU A 201 4.48 16.12 17.78
CA GLU A 201 4.86 17.34 17.01
C GLU A 201 4.29 17.54 15.58
N PRO A 202 4.04 18.81 15.16
CA PRO A 202 3.39 19.13 13.88
C PRO A 202 4.30 18.98 12.63
N PHE A 203 5.55 18.52 12.76
CA PHE A 203 6.51 18.47 11.66
C PHE A 203 6.06 17.54 10.52
N TYR A 204 5.64 16.33 10.87
CA TYR A 204 5.17 15.32 9.93
C TYR A 204 3.98 15.80 9.09
N GLU A 205 3.02 16.50 9.71
CA GLU A 205 1.87 17.06 9.02
C GLU A 205 2.29 18.13 8.00
N LYS A 206 3.22 19.02 8.39
CA LYS A 206 3.73 20.03 7.47
C LYS A 206 4.47 19.40 6.29
N GLU A 207 5.25 18.35 6.50
CA GLU A 207 5.93 17.64 5.41
C GLU A 207 4.94 16.93 4.47
N MET A 208 3.90 16.29 5.01
CA MET A 208 2.80 15.73 4.20
C MET A 208 2.18 16.82 3.31
N MET A 209 1.90 18.00 3.85
CA MET A 209 1.38 19.13 3.09
C MET A 209 2.35 19.63 2.01
N MET A 210 3.66 19.68 2.31
CA MET A 210 4.67 20.10 1.33
C MET A 210 4.76 19.11 0.18
N MET A 211 4.71 17.80 0.46
CA MET A 211 4.72 16.75 -0.57
C MET A 211 3.46 16.79 -1.43
N ALA A 212 2.27 16.95 -0.84
CA ALA A 212 1.02 17.11 -1.59
C ALA A 212 1.07 18.32 -2.55
N LYS A 213 1.58 19.47 -2.09
CA LYS A 213 1.79 20.66 -2.94
C LYS A 213 2.83 20.43 -4.04
N ALA A 214 3.88 19.67 -3.75
CA ALA A 214 4.90 19.35 -4.74
C ALA A 214 4.33 18.47 -5.87
N ILE A 215 3.46 17.51 -5.54
CA ILE A 215 2.71 16.71 -6.52
C ILE A 215 1.80 17.60 -7.37
N GLU A 216 1.01 18.49 -6.74
CA GLU A 216 0.16 19.46 -7.45
C GLU A 216 0.94 20.31 -8.47
N LYS A 217 2.20 20.65 -8.15
CA LYS A 217 3.05 21.53 -8.95
C LYS A 217 3.85 20.82 -10.03
N CYS A 218 4.19 19.54 -9.86
CA CYS A 218 5.15 18.84 -10.72
C CYS A 218 4.63 18.55 -12.15
N GLY A 219 3.34 18.76 -12.41
CA GLY A 219 2.74 18.58 -13.73
C GLY A 219 2.41 17.13 -14.10
N ARG A 220 2.50 16.20 -13.15
CA ARG A 220 2.12 14.80 -13.31
C ARG A 220 1.32 14.32 -12.11
N SER A 221 0.15 13.74 -12.36
CA SER A 221 -0.65 13.08 -11.32
C SER A 221 0.10 11.90 -10.73
N MET A 222 0.21 11.87 -9.40
CA MET A 222 0.82 10.78 -8.65
C MET A 222 -0.06 10.44 -7.45
N VAL A 223 -0.33 9.15 -7.25
CA VAL A 223 -1.00 8.65 -6.04
C VAL A 223 -0.06 8.83 -4.86
N LEU A 224 -0.54 9.44 -3.77
CA LEU A 224 0.21 9.56 -2.52
C LEU A 224 -0.27 8.56 -1.47
N SER A 225 0.62 7.67 -1.06
CA SER A 225 0.42 6.67 -0.01
C SER A 225 1.24 7.03 1.23
N LEU A 226 0.64 6.99 2.42
CA LEU A 226 1.31 7.34 3.68
C LEU A 226 1.52 6.13 4.60
N SER A 227 2.70 6.02 5.19
CA SER A 227 3.12 4.89 6.01
C SER A 227 4.14 5.32 7.09
N PRO A 228 4.42 4.49 8.12
CA PRO A 228 3.58 3.41 8.62
C PRO A 228 2.52 3.96 9.57
N GLY A 229 1.49 3.15 9.84
CA GLY A 229 0.50 3.44 10.87
C GLY A 229 0.98 3.09 12.29
N PRO A 230 0.06 3.02 13.27
CA PRO A 230 -1.37 3.27 13.11
C PRO A 230 -1.64 4.76 12.85
N ALA A 231 -2.40 5.06 11.79
CA ALA A 231 -2.94 6.38 11.55
C ALA A 231 -3.84 6.83 12.72
N ILE A 232 -3.80 8.12 13.04
CA ILE A 232 -4.57 8.73 14.12
C ILE A 232 -5.95 9.16 13.60
N ILE A 233 -7.03 8.52 14.08
CA ILE A 233 -8.39 8.75 13.58
C ILE A 233 -8.84 10.21 13.73
N GLU A 234 -8.42 10.90 14.79
CA GLU A 234 -8.72 12.33 15.02
C GLU A 234 -8.13 13.24 13.93
N LYS A 235 -7.16 12.73 13.15
CA LYS A 235 -6.54 13.41 12.01
C LYS A 235 -7.06 12.94 10.65
N ALA A 236 -8.15 12.15 10.59
CA ALA A 236 -8.70 11.62 9.34
C ALA A 236 -8.83 12.67 8.22
N HIS A 237 -9.40 13.83 8.53
CA HIS A 237 -9.56 14.94 7.59
C HIS A 237 -8.24 15.45 6.97
N GLN A 238 -7.11 15.28 7.65
CA GLN A 238 -5.80 15.67 7.12
C GLN A 238 -5.32 14.67 6.09
N TYR A 239 -5.43 13.37 6.37
CA TYR A 239 -5.08 12.33 5.39
C TYR A 239 -6.00 12.42 4.18
N GLU A 240 -7.32 12.57 4.38
CA GLU A 240 -8.31 12.75 3.32
C GLU A 240 -8.07 13.98 2.46
N ARG A 241 -7.41 15.01 3.00
CA ARG A 241 -7.11 16.23 2.25
C ARG A 241 -5.85 16.10 1.40
N PHE A 242 -4.84 15.39 1.89
CA PHE A 242 -3.49 15.45 1.32
C PHE A 242 -3.01 14.15 0.69
N ALA A 243 -3.62 13.01 1.01
CA ALA A 243 -3.21 11.70 0.51
C ALA A 243 -4.35 10.95 -0.18
N ASN A 244 -3.97 9.94 -0.97
CA ASN A 244 -4.90 9.00 -1.56
C ASN A 244 -5.13 7.78 -0.68
N MET A 245 -4.10 7.38 0.06
CA MET A 245 -4.19 6.24 0.99
C MET A 245 -3.25 6.42 2.17
N TRP A 246 -3.60 5.83 3.32
CA TRP A 246 -2.82 5.93 4.56
C TRP A 246 -2.98 4.69 5.43
N ARG A 247 -1.86 4.18 5.92
CA ARG A 247 -1.80 2.95 6.72
C ARG A 247 -2.53 3.07 8.05
N ILE A 248 -3.57 2.27 8.26
CA ILE A 248 -4.34 2.23 9.53
C ILE A 248 -3.70 1.31 10.58
N THR A 249 -2.59 0.67 10.23
CA THR A 249 -1.82 -0.26 11.06
C THR A 249 -0.32 0.00 10.95
N ASP A 250 0.43 -0.42 11.97
CA ASP A 250 1.85 -0.77 11.80
C ASP A 250 2.00 -1.94 10.80
N ASP A 251 3.21 -2.36 10.46
CA ASP A 251 3.43 -3.35 9.38
C ASP A 251 2.59 -4.63 9.58
N PHE A 252 1.81 -4.97 8.56
CA PHE A 252 0.95 -6.15 8.55
C PHE A 252 1.73 -7.35 8.03
N TRP A 253 1.52 -8.49 8.68
CA TRP A 253 2.20 -9.74 8.37
C TRP A 253 1.23 -10.91 8.48
N ASP A 254 1.71 -12.07 8.03
CA ASP A 254 1.03 -13.36 8.07
C ASP A 254 0.87 -13.92 9.50
N ASP A 255 0.20 -13.18 10.37
CA ASP A 255 -0.16 -13.57 11.74
C ASP A 255 -1.66 -13.30 11.95
N TRP A 256 -2.41 -14.34 12.33
CA TRP A 256 -3.85 -14.26 12.62
C TRP A 256 -4.19 -13.16 13.62
N LYS A 257 -3.33 -12.87 14.60
CA LYS A 257 -3.56 -11.80 15.57
C LYS A 257 -3.64 -10.42 14.90
N LEU A 258 -2.81 -10.20 13.89
CA LEU A 258 -2.83 -8.96 13.11
C LEU A 258 -4.08 -8.89 12.23
N LEU A 259 -4.44 -10.00 11.57
CA LEU A 259 -5.66 -10.09 10.75
C LEU A 259 -6.91 -9.84 11.59
N LYS A 260 -7.01 -10.48 12.76
CA LYS A 260 -8.11 -10.29 13.70
C LYS A 260 -8.20 -8.84 14.20
N ALA A 261 -7.07 -8.22 14.54
CA ALA A 261 -7.03 -6.81 14.95
C ALA A 261 -7.44 -5.84 13.81
N MET A 262 -7.33 -6.27 12.55
CA MET A 262 -7.72 -5.42 11.41
C MET A 262 -9.21 -5.16 11.36
N PHE A 263 -10.06 -6.06 11.86
CA PHE A 263 -11.51 -5.84 11.88
C PHE A 263 -11.92 -4.61 12.69
N GLU A 264 -11.34 -4.42 13.88
CA GLU A 264 -11.57 -3.24 14.73
C GLU A 264 -11.07 -1.97 14.03
N ARG A 265 -9.89 -2.03 13.40
CA ARG A 265 -9.32 -0.88 12.67
C ARG A 265 -10.19 -0.50 11.48
N CYS A 266 -10.68 -1.48 10.71
CA CYS A 266 -11.62 -1.24 9.62
C CYS A 266 -12.91 -0.60 10.14
N GLU A 267 -13.46 -1.08 11.25
CA GLU A 267 -14.66 -0.49 11.86
C GLU A 267 -14.44 0.99 12.23
N VAL A 268 -13.30 1.32 12.86
CA VAL A 268 -12.94 2.71 13.21
C VAL A 268 -12.83 3.60 11.96
N TRP A 269 -12.25 3.07 10.88
CA TRP A 269 -11.98 3.84 9.65
C TRP A 269 -13.07 3.76 8.58
N GLN A 270 -14.15 2.99 8.77
CA GLN A 270 -15.16 2.73 7.75
C GLN A 270 -15.81 3.99 7.16
N LYS A 271 -15.84 5.10 7.91
CA LYS A 271 -16.38 6.40 7.49
C LYS A 271 -15.46 7.27 6.64
N HIS A 272 -14.23 6.81 6.44
CA HIS A 272 -13.17 7.54 5.76
C HIS A 272 -12.69 6.82 4.50
N SER A 273 -13.37 5.72 4.11
CA SER A 273 -13.15 5.00 2.86
C SER A 273 -14.11 5.54 1.80
N GLY A 274 -13.58 6.11 0.73
CA GLY A 274 -14.36 6.75 -0.34
C GLY A 274 -13.48 7.18 -1.51
N GLU A 275 -14.09 7.71 -2.57
CA GLU A 275 -13.38 8.10 -3.79
C GLU A 275 -12.14 8.95 -3.50
N GLY A 276 -10.96 8.48 -3.94
CA GLY A 276 -9.69 9.17 -3.72
C GLY A 276 -9.12 9.08 -2.30
N ASN A 277 -9.76 8.34 -1.39
CA ASN A 277 -9.49 8.32 0.05
C ASN A 277 -9.59 6.89 0.61
N TRP A 278 -8.46 6.21 0.72
CA TRP A 278 -8.41 4.78 1.02
C TRP A 278 -7.61 4.51 2.31
N PRO A 279 -8.28 4.34 3.47
CA PRO A 279 -7.63 3.79 4.64
C PRO A 279 -7.04 2.43 4.29
N ASP A 280 -5.74 2.29 4.51
CA ASP A 280 -4.93 1.20 3.98
C ASP A 280 -4.66 0.15 5.06
N CYS A 281 -5.18 -1.06 4.84
CA CYS A 281 -4.96 -2.22 5.69
C CYS A 281 -3.59 -2.85 5.50
N ASP A 282 -2.74 -2.28 4.64
CA ASP A 282 -1.39 -2.72 4.26
C ASP A 282 -1.39 -3.87 3.23
N MET A 283 -0.17 -4.26 2.85
CA MET A 283 0.12 -5.28 1.83
C MET A 283 -0.45 -6.66 2.19
N LEU A 284 -0.52 -7.53 1.18
CA LEU A 284 -1.09 -8.88 1.24
C LEU A 284 0.03 -9.92 1.36
N PRO A 285 0.35 -10.41 2.57
CA PRO A 285 1.41 -11.38 2.82
C PRO A 285 0.94 -12.81 2.51
N LEU A 286 0.85 -13.15 1.23
CA LEU A 286 0.43 -14.47 0.74
C LEU A 286 1.55 -15.20 -0.02
N ASN A 287 1.32 -16.47 -0.34
CA ASN A 287 2.28 -17.32 -1.06
C ASN A 287 3.64 -17.39 -0.34
N VAL A 288 4.74 -16.99 -0.97
CA VAL A 288 6.09 -17.00 -0.38
C VAL A 288 6.50 -15.56 -0.07
N LEU A 289 7.12 -15.36 1.09
CA LEU A 289 7.56 -14.09 1.64
C LEU A 289 9.00 -14.21 2.13
N GLY A 290 9.64 -13.10 2.47
CA GLY A 290 10.74 -13.15 3.41
C GLY A 290 12.13 -13.48 2.85
N TYR A 291 12.28 -13.60 1.53
CA TYR A 291 13.58 -13.87 0.91
C TYR A 291 14.62 -12.80 1.30
N GLY A 292 14.18 -11.54 1.36
CA GLY A 292 14.99 -10.39 1.71
C GLY A 292 15.51 -10.33 3.16
N TRP A 293 15.14 -11.28 4.03
CA TRP A 293 15.51 -11.27 5.45
C TRP A 293 16.68 -12.17 5.81
N ALA A 294 17.25 -12.92 4.86
CA ALA A 294 18.35 -13.84 5.13
C ALA A 294 19.61 -13.54 4.31
N ALA A 295 20.09 -12.30 4.42
CA ALA A 295 21.28 -11.83 3.71
C ALA A 295 22.53 -12.73 3.88
N ASP A 296 22.61 -13.50 4.97
CA ASP A 296 23.76 -14.35 5.30
C ASP A 296 23.54 -15.86 5.06
N ASP A 297 22.35 -16.27 4.58
CA ASP A 297 22.03 -17.68 4.31
C ASP A 297 21.75 -17.89 2.82
N ALA A 298 22.75 -18.40 2.10
CA ALA A 298 22.67 -18.70 0.69
C ALA A 298 21.63 -19.79 0.33
N GLU A 299 21.13 -20.54 1.31
CA GLU A 299 20.07 -21.55 1.12
C GLU A 299 18.66 -21.02 1.44
N HIS A 300 18.54 -19.81 1.99
CA HIS A 300 17.24 -19.24 2.35
C HIS A 300 16.41 -18.92 1.12
N LYS A 301 15.17 -19.42 1.11
CA LYS A 301 14.21 -19.26 0.01
C LYS A 301 12.99 -18.43 0.41
N GLY A 302 13.07 -17.71 1.52
CA GLY A 302 11.90 -17.15 2.17
C GLY A 302 11.12 -18.21 2.97
N TRP A 303 9.98 -17.80 3.51
CA TRP A 303 9.00 -18.70 4.14
C TRP A 303 7.68 -18.65 3.39
N ARG A 304 6.94 -19.76 3.42
CA ARG A 304 5.55 -19.77 2.99
C ARG A 304 4.72 -18.99 4.01
N SER A 305 3.84 -18.12 3.54
CA SER A 305 2.86 -17.41 4.36
C SER A 305 2.18 -18.38 5.33
N ARG A 306 2.14 -17.98 6.60
CA ARG A 306 1.56 -18.75 7.70
C ARG A 306 0.03 -18.71 7.71
N PHE A 307 -0.59 -17.86 6.89
CA PHE A 307 -2.03 -17.91 6.71
C PHE A 307 -2.45 -19.20 6.01
N SER A 308 -3.48 -19.82 6.57
CA SER A 308 -4.25 -20.84 5.88
C SER A 308 -4.98 -20.26 4.66
N LYS A 309 -5.51 -21.14 3.79
CA LYS A 309 -6.37 -20.73 2.69
C LYS A 309 -7.59 -19.95 3.17
N GLU A 310 -8.18 -20.37 4.30
CA GLU A 310 -9.35 -19.71 4.89
C GLU A 310 -9.01 -18.34 5.46
N GLU A 311 -7.86 -18.19 6.14
CA GLU A 311 -7.39 -16.88 6.62
C GLU A 311 -7.05 -15.95 5.46
N THR A 312 -6.48 -16.47 4.37
CA THR A 312 -6.23 -15.68 3.15
C THR A 312 -7.54 -15.22 2.50
N ARG A 313 -8.56 -16.09 2.41
CA ARG A 313 -9.91 -15.70 1.96
C ARG A 313 -10.51 -14.63 2.88
N THR A 314 -10.38 -14.80 4.19
CA THR A 314 -10.84 -13.83 5.20
C THR A 314 -10.18 -12.46 5.02
N MET A 315 -8.86 -12.43 4.85
CA MET A 315 -8.09 -11.21 4.57
C MET A 315 -8.56 -10.54 3.28
N ILE A 316 -8.54 -11.24 2.15
CA ILE A 316 -8.93 -10.65 0.85
C ILE A 316 -10.37 -10.16 0.89
N THR A 317 -11.28 -10.90 1.54
CA THR A 317 -12.69 -10.51 1.67
C THR A 317 -12.83 -9.24 2.50
N LEU A 318 -12.15 -9.13 3.65
CA LEU A 318 -12.18 -7.93 4.48
C LEU A 318 -11.59 -6.72 3.73
N TRP A 319 -10.40 -6.86 3.11
CA TRP A 319 -9.77 -5.79 2.34
C TRP A 319 -10.67 -5.35 1.17
N SER A 320 -11.35 -6.30 0.54
CA SER A 320 -12.23 -6.01 -0.60
C SER A 320 -13.49 -5.29 -0.16
N ILE A 321 -14.25 -5.80 0.82
CA ILE A 321 -15.49 -5.16 1.26
C ILE A 321 -15.24 -3.80 1.93
N PHE A 322 -14.14 -3.66 2.68
CA PHE A 322 -13.71 -2.41 3.29
C PHE A 322 -13.16 -1.38 2.29
N ARG A 323 -12.77 -1.85 1.09
CA ARG A 323 -12.14 -1.06 0.01
C ARG A 323 -10.73 -0.56 0.38
N SER A 324 -9.95 -1.40 1.05
CA SER A 324 -8.50 -1.19 1.21
C SER A 324 -7.80 -1.28 -0.15
N PRO A 325 -6.71 -0.55 -0.38
CA PRO A 325 -5.78 -0.87 -1.47
C PRO A 325 -5.35 -2.35 -1.39
N LEU A 326 -5.12 -2.97 -2.55
CA LEU A 326 -4.70 -4.37 -2.66
C LEU A 326 -3.28 -4.41 -3.22
N MET A 327 -2.27 -4.57 -2.36
CA MET A 327 -0.87 -4.61 -2.75
C MET A 327 -0.27 -5.99 -2.45
N LEU A 328 0.08 -6.76 -3.48
CA LEU A 328 0.69 -8.07 -3.32
C LEU A 328 2.14 -7.93 -2.84
N GLY A 329 2.50 -8.58 -1.73
CA GLY A 329 3.87 -8.55 -1.17
C GLY A 329 4.77 -9.72 -1.61
N THR A 330 4.26 -10.66 -2.41
CA THR A 330 4.99 -11.87 -2.82
C THR A 330 5.79 -11.68 -4.12
N ASP A 331 6.67 -12.63 -4.47
CA ASP A 331 7.24 -12.71 -5.81
C ASP A 331 6.25 -13.34 -6.79
N LEU A 332 5.68 -12.53 -7.69
CA LEU A 332 4.60 -12.94 -8.59
C LEU A 332 4.97 -14.11 -9.52
N PRO A 333 6.20 -14.18 -10.11
CA PRO A 333 6.63 -15.35 -10.88
C PRO A 333 6.61 -16.67 -10.10
N GLN A 334 6.62 -16.63 -8.76
CA GLN A 334 6.55 -17.80 -7.88
C GLN A 334 5.14 -18.09 -7.36
N LEU A 335 4.10 -17.37 -7.83
CA LEU A 335 2.72 -17.66 -7.47
C LEU A 335 2.32 -19.07 -7.90
N ASP A 336 1.86 -19.87 -6.95
CA ASP A 336 1.19 -21.12 -7.26
C ASP A 336 -0.27 -20.88 -7.71
N LYS A 337 -0.87 -21.94 -8.25
CA LYS A 337 -2.22 -21.90 -8.79
C LYS A 337 -3.25 -21.51 -7.73
N ASP A 338 -3.15 -22.07 -6.53
CA ASP A 338 -4.08 -21.80 -5.44
C ASP A 338 -4.05 -20.33 -5.00
N SER A 339 -2.86 -19.73 -4.90
CA SER A 339 -2.70 -18.31 -4.57
C SER A 339 -3.21 -17.42 -5.70
N LEU A 340 -2.95 -17.81 -6.96
CA LEU A 340 -3.44 -17.09 -8.13
C LEU A 340 -4.97 -17.04 -8.17
N GLU A 341 -5.64 -18.16 -7.91
CA GLU A 341 -7.12 -18.23 -7.84
C GLU A 341 -7.70 -17.30 -6.77
N LEU A 342 -7.01 -17.13 -5.64
CA LEU A 342 -7.47 -16.23 -4.57
C LEU A 342 -7.43 -14.75 -4.96
N ILE A 343 -6.44 -14.35 -5.77
CA ILE A 343 -6.22 -12.93 -6.15
C ILE A 343 -6.80 -12.58 -7.53
N THR A 344 -7.45 -13.53 -8.20
CA THR A 344 -8.09 -13.35 -9.53
C THR A 344 -9.59 -13.56 -9.50
N ASN A 345 -10.20 -13.65 -8.31
CA ASN A 345 -11.65 -13.70 -8.18
C ASN A 345 -12.27 -12.30 -8.41
N ASP A 346 -12.76 -12.07 -9.64
CA ASP A 346 -13.36 -10.80 -10.05
C ASP A 346 -14.61 -10.43 -9.25
N GLU A 347 -15.35 -11.39 -8.70
CA GLU A 347 -16.54 -11.10 -7.89
C GLU A 347 -16.19 -10.55 -6.52
N ILE A 348 -15.08 -11.02 -5.94
CA ILE A 348 -14.53 -10.47 -4.69
C ILE A 348 -13.89 -9.10 -4.95
N ILE A 349 -13.09 -8.97 -6.02
CA ILE A 349 -12.47 -7.70 -6.42
C ILE A 349 -13.53 -6.63 -6.73
N ALA A 350 -14.69 -7.01 -7.27
CA ALA A 350 -15.78 -6.08 -7.52
C ALA A 350 -16.26 -5.36 -6.24
N MET A 351 -16.21 -6.01 -5.06
CA MET A 351 -16.55 -5.34 -3.80
C MET A 351 -15.57 -4.19 -3.48
N ASN A 352 -14.29 -4.35 -3.81
CA ASN A 352 -13.25 -3.33 -3.62
C ASN A 352 -13.49 -2.07 -4.46
N LYS A 353 -14.02 -2.26 -5.67
CA LYS A 353 -14.28 -1.19 -6.64
C LYS A 353 -15.69 -0.59 -6.50
N ASN A 354 -16.54 -1.17 -5.67
CA ASN A 354 -17.92 -0.72 -5.47
C ASN A 354 -17.93 0.74 -4.97
N PRO A 355 -18.71 1.66 -5.57
CA PRO A 355 -18.66 3.09 -5.22
C PRO A 355 -19.22 3.38 -3.83
N PHE A 356 -20.06 2.49 -3.29
CA PHE A 356 -20.68 2.66 -1.99
C PHE A 356 -19.77 2.28 -0.83
N GLN A 357 -20.01 2.96 0.28
CA GLN A 357 -19.30 2.78 1.52
C GLN A 357 -19.85 1.54 2.26
N ALA A 358 -18.97 0.60 2.60
CA ALA A 358 -19.35 -0.55 3.41
C ALA A 358 -19.36 -0.22 4.90
N PHE A 359 -20.16 -0.97 5.66
CA PHE A 359 -20.25 -0.83 7.10
C PHE A 359 -20.15 -2.20 7.80
N GLN A 360 -19.52 -2.21 8.96
CA GLN A 360 -19.68 -3.33 9.89
C GLN A 360 -21.09 -3.25 10.50
N SER A 361 -21.82 -4.37 10.46
CA SER A 361 -23.15 -4.47 11.08
C SER A 361 -23.04 -4.31 12.59
N SER A 362 -23.93 -3.51 13.19
CA SER A 362 -24.05 -3.39 14.64
C SER A 362 -24.81 -4.56 15.30
N ASP A 363 -25.28 -5.54 14.49
CA ASP A 363 -25.92 -6.74 15.00
C ASP A 363 -24.88 -7.67 15.66
N ASN A 364 -24.68 -7.46 16.96
CA ASN A 364 -23.72 -8.19 17.79
C ASN A 364 -24.37 -9.39 18.51
N THR A 365 -25.30 -10.10 17.86
CA THR A 365 -25.92 -11.30 18.45
C THR A 365 -24.92 -12.44 18.71
N ASN A 366 -23.77 -12.46 18.03
CA ASN A 366 -22.66 -13.36 18.29
C ASN A 366 -21.32 -12.65 18.16
N GLU A 367 -20.61 -12.42 19.27
CA GLU A 367 -19.29 -11.76 19.30
C GLU A 367 -18.19 -12.48 18.51
N ASN A 368 -18.40 -13.74 18.15
CA ASN A 368 -17.46 -14.54 17.34
C ASN A 368 -17.66 -14.35 15.84
N ILE A 369 -18.73 -13.67 15.42
CA ILE A 369 -19.05 -13.40 14.03
C ILE A 369 -19.03 -11.91 13.79
N ILE A 370 -18.20 -11.48 12.85
CA ILE A 370 -18.21 -10.12 12.34
C ILE A 370 -18.93 -10.13 10.99
N VAL A 371 -19.79 -9.14 10.75
CA VAL A 371 -20.54 -9.00 9.50
C VAL A 371 -20.26 -7.65 8.88
N TRP A 372 -19.87 -7.63 7.61
CA TRP A 372 -19.76 -6.42 6.80
C TRP A 372 -20.82 -6.43 5.71
N VAL A 373 -21.42 -5.28 5.47
CA VAL A 373 -22.48 -5.10 4.47
C VAL A 373 -22.16 -3.92 3.57
N ASN A 374 -22.57 -4.00 2.30
CA ASN A 374 -22.49 -2.88 1.36
C ASN A 374 -23.64 -2.98 0.34
N GLU A 375 -24.10 -1.85 -0.16
CA GLU A 375 -25.06 -1.79 -1.26
C GLU A 375 -24.34 -2.04 -2.60
N CYS A 376 -25.05 -2.52 -3.63
CA CYS A 376 -24.51 -2.65 -4.98
C CYS A 376 -25.08 -1.57 -5.92
N GLU A 377 -24.33 -1.22 -6.97
CA GLU A 377 -24.73 -0.22 -7.99
C GLU A 377 -26.09 -0.46 -8.66
N ASP A 378 -26.53 -1.73 -8.72
CA ASP A 378 -27.83 -2.09 -9.31
C ASP A 378 -29.03 -1.69 -8.43
N ASN A 379 -28.81 -1.18 -7.21
CA ASN A 379 -29.82 -0.74 -6.23
C ASN A 379 -30.81 -1.83 -5.79
N VAL A 380 -30.60 -3.07 -6.21
CA VAL A 380 -31.43 -4.23 -5.86
C VAL A 380 -30.61 -5.35 -5.24
N SER A 381 -29.29 -5.20 -5.20
CA SER A 381 -28.37 -6.14 -4.59
C SER A 381 -27.58 -5.55 -3.44
N TYR A 382 -27.17 -6.44 -2.55
CA TYR A 382 -26.37 -6.15 -1.37
C TYR A 382 -25.25 -7.18 -1.24
N TYR A 383 -24.09 -6.72 -0.80
CA TYR A 383 -23.03 -7.58 -0.32
C TYR A 383 -23.21 -7.86 1.17
N GLU A 384 -23.13 -9.13 1.58
CA GLU A 384 -23.01 -9.53 2.98
C GLU A 384 -21.79 -10.45 3.15
N CYS A 385 -20.83 -10.03 3.95
CA CYS A 385 -19.61 -10.77 4.26
C CYS A 385 -19.60 -11.16 5.74
N TYR A 386 -19.52 -12.46 6.01
CA TYR A 386 -19.50 -13.04 7.35
C TYR A 386 -18.11 -13.59 7.66
N PHE A 387 -17.61 -13.32 8.86
CA PHE A 387 -16.27 -13.71 9.29
C PHE A 387 -16.35 -14.40 10.65
N ASN A 388 -15.87 -15.64 10.73
CA ASN A 388 -15.70 -16.32 12.00
C ASN A 388 -14.33 -16.02 12.59
N VAL A 389 -14.29 -15.15 13.60
CA VAL A 389 -13.04 -14.71 14.25
C VAL A 389 -12.68 -15.55 15.48
N SER A 390 -13.33 -16.69 15.66
CA SER A 390 -13.12 -17.62 16.77
C SER A 390 -12.41 -18.90 16.36
N GLU A 391 -11.94 -19.62 17.38
CA GLU A 391 -11.25 -20.92 17.23
C GLU A 391 -12.22 -22.09 17.02
N GLN A 392 -13.54 -21.84 16.98
CA GLN A 392 -14.57 -22.88 16.89
C GLN A 392 -15.49 -22.64 15.69
N PRO A 393 -16.06 -23.70 15.08
CA PRO A 393 -17.06 -23.54 14.05
C PRO A 393 -18.27 -22.73 14.55
N GLN A 394 -18.73 -21.77 13.75
CA GLN A 394 -19.87 -20.91 14.07
C GLN A 394 -20.98 -21.10 13.06
N LYS A 395 -22.23 -21.04 13.53
CA LYS A 395 -23.40 -20.97 12.64
C LYS A 395 -23.72 -19.50 12.37
N ILE A 396 -24.06 -19.20 11.13
CA ILE A 396 -24.54 -17.90 10.71
C ILE A 396 -25.91 -18.03 10.06
N LYS A 397 -26.64 -16.92 10.04
CA LYS A 397 -27.84 -16.72 9.26
C LYS A 397 -27.71 -15.38 8.53
N LEU A 398 -28.18 -15.31 7.29
CA LEU A 398 -28.21 -14.06 6.51
C LEU A 398 -29.05 -13.00 7.24
N ASN A 399 -28.60 -11.74 7.20
CA ASN A 399 -29.24 -10.64 7.92
C ASN A 399 -30.49 -10.17 7.17
N LEU A 400 -30.39 -10.10 5.84
CA LEU A 400 -31.53 -9.81 4.99
C LEU A 400 -32.61 -10.89 5.06
N THR A 401 -33.87 -10.45 5.06
CA THR A 401 -35.02 -11.35 4.94
C THR A 401 -35.17 -11.77 3.49
N ILE A 402 -34.89 -13.04 3.20
CA ILE A 402 -34.85 -13.59 1.85
C ILE A 402 -36.21 -14.17 1.46
N SER A 403 -36.76 -13.66 0.37
CA SER A 403 -37.96 -14.17 -0.29
C SER A 403 -37.61 -15.29 -1.28
N LYS A 404 -38.61 -16.09 -1.68
CA LYS A 404 -38.41 -17.21 -2.62
C LYS A 404 -37.86 -16.77 -3.98
N ASN A 405 -38.08 -15.53 -4.38
CA ASN A 405 -37.67 -15.00 -5.67
C ASN A 405 -36.29 -14.32 -5.62
N ASP A 406 -35.70 -14.14 -4.44
CA ASP A 406 -34.39 -13.51 -4.30
C ASP A 406 -33.28 -14.48 -4.73
N ASN A 407 -32.16 -13.95 -5.19
CA ASN A 407 -30.98 -14.75 -5.53
C ASN A 407 -29.86 -14.52 -4.52
N ILE A 408 -29.26 -15.60 -4.01
CA ILE A 408 -28.07 -15.55 -3.16
C ILE A 408 -26.93 -16.20 -3.92
N ARG A 409 -25.87 -15.43 -4.17
CA ARG A 409 -24.65 -15.90 -4.83
C ARG A 409 -23.49 -15.96 -3.85
N ASP A 410 -22.87 -17.12 -3.69
CA ASP A 410 -21.59 -17.28 -2.99
C ASP A 410 -20.44 -16.86 -3.92
N LEU A 411 -19.74 -15.79 -3.56
CA LEU A 411 -18.73 -15.15 -4.43
C LEU A 411 -17.43 -15.95 -4.50
N TRP A 412 -17.10 -16.72 -3.46
CA TRP A 412 -15.89 -17.56 -3.47
C TRP A 412 -16.10 -18.87 -4.20
N GLU A 413 -17.33 -19.41 -4.17
CA GLU A 413 -17.68 -20.68 -4.80
C GLU A 413 -18.34 -20.49 -6.18
N HIS A 414 -18.51 -19.24 -6.63
CA HIS A 414 -19.14 -18.84 -7.89
C HIS A 414 -20.51 -19.50 -8.12
N LYS A 415 -21.30 -19.64 -7.04
CA LYS A 415 -22.48 -20.51 -7.02
C LYS A 415 -23.71 -19.82 -6.46
N ASP A 416 -24.83 -19.93 -7.16
CA ASP A 416 -26.14 -19.54 -6.65
C ASP A 416 -26.69 -20.61 -5.69
N LEU A 417 -27.21 -20.16 -4.55
CA LEU A 417 -27.56 -21.01 -3.40
C LEU A 417 -29.08 -21.21 -3.20
N GLY A 418 -29.91 -20.60 -4.05
CA GLY A 418 -31.37 -20.61 -3.90
C GLY A 418 -31.79 -20.00 -2.56
N ALA A 419 -32.78 -20.59 -1.89
CA ALA A 419 -33.36 -20.06 -0.64
C ALA A 419 -32.59 -20.48 0.64
N LYS A 420 -31.34 -20.97 0.54
CA LYS A 420 -30.56 -21.37 1.72
C LYS A 420 -29.98 -20.14 2.41
N THR A 421 -30.39 -19.90 3.65
CA THR A 421 -29.98 -18.71 4.44
C THR A 421 -29.12 -19.03 5.67
N GLU A 422 -28.85 -20.30 5.95
CA GLU A 422 -28.07 -20.72 7.13
C GLU A 422 -26.82 -21.51 6.71
N PHE A 423 -25.70 -21.18 7.34
CA PHE A 423 -24.39 -21.74 7.02
C PHE A 423 -23.57 -22.01 8.28
N THR A 424 -22.56 -22.86 8.15
CA THR A 424 -21.54 -23.08 9.18
C THR A 424 -20.21 -22.59 8.62
N LEU A 425 -19.51 -21.75 9.38
CA LEU A 425 -18.17 -21.27 9.09
C LEU A 425 -17.18 -22.05 9.96
N ALA A 426 -16.10 -22.54 9.36
CA ALA A 426 -14.96 -23.07 10.10
C ALA A 426 -14.25 -21.94 10.87
N PRO A 427 -13.39 -22.26 11.86
CA PRO A 427 -12.53 -21.26 12.50
C PRO A 427 -11.78 -20.42 11.45
N HIS A 428 -11.74 -19.11 11.65
CA HIS A 428 -10.98 -18.14 10.83
C HIS A 428 -11.43 -18.01 9.37
N SER A 429 -12.51 -18.71 8.98
CA SER A 429 -13.08 -18.66 7.63
C SER A 429 -14.08 -17.53 7.46
N CYS A 430 -14.39 -17.24 6.19
CA CYS A 430 -15.40 -16.28 5.82
C CYS A 430 -16.38 -16.86 4.78
N LYS A 431 -17.51 -16.19 4.63
CA LYS A 431 -18.37 -16.29 3.44
C LYS A 431 -18.71 -14.90 2.94
N ALA A 432 -18.66 -14.72 1.62
CA ALA A 432 -19.02 -13.48 0.96
C ALA A 432 -20.17 -13.76 0.00
N PHE A 433 -21.25 -13.01 0.14
CA PHE A 433 -22.45 -13.18 -0.67
C PHE A 433 -22.79 -11.89 -1.41
N LYS A 434 -23.29 -12.04 -2.64
CA LYS A 434 -24.14 -11.02 -3.29
C LYS A 434 -25.58 -11.52 -3.25
N ILE A 435 -26.46 -10.73 -2.65
CA ILE A 435 -27.87 -11.02 -2.46
C ILE A 435 -28.66 -10.05 -3.34
N THR A 436 -29.41 -10.55 -4.31
CA THR A 436 -30.27 -9.74 -5.19
C THR A 436 -31.72 -9.92 -4.79
N ILE A 437 -32.37 -8.84 -4.36
CA ILE A 437 -33.77 -8.82 -3.95
C ILE A 437 -34.65 -8.65 -5.19
N SER A 438 -35.60 -9.55 -5.36
CA SER A 438 -36.60 -9.47 -6.42
C SER A 438 -37.76 -8.60 -5.96
N ASN A 439 -37.96 -7.47 -6.64
CA ASN A 439 -39.11 -6.57 -6.43
C ASN A 439 -40.46 -7.23 -6.75
#